data_AF-E9BBC2-F1
#
_entry.id   AF-E9BBC2-F1
#
_cell.length_a   1.000
_cell.length_b   1.000
_cell.length_c   1.000
_cell.angle_alpha   90.00
_cell.angle_beta   90.00
_cell.angle_gamma   90.00
#
_symmetry.space_group_name_H-M   'P 1'
#
loop_
_entity.id
_entity.type
_entity.pdbx_description
1 polymer ?
#
loop_
_entity_poly.entity_id
_entity_poly.type
_entity_poly.pdbx_seq_one_letter_code
_entity_poly.pdbx_strand_id
1 'polypeptide(L)'
;MDLLNFISLAIDLRDYPGYATCIRATEYPGLALCEYSAVTGMRYTVPLGYAASAVYFYLYHRPRLSFADRSLTKLHHYFYPSAGYSTPLGIIGGVLYGAAECVQGLTPAALEATAAREKAAAVMAAEQYSQRHRAAKQRLKAEQSFASKALAWLRLCEDPVQAELARMGLGEDSIAWETLLVPQGYLWTQLHSVVHDPARYRGYEAPVAIGAAVPTSTDERLSQPSGGASTPCPSPSGVLSFSRAYFTKPQVDAVVSRIGTLRTSPEDDRWMRSAGRCGAYGVFGMLLTWNSGGALFRAQMGLGLGVTIAGLASATRLDEVFAHL
;
A
#
# COMPACT_ATOMS: atom_id res chain seq x y z
N MET A 1 -21.47 -2.63 3.30
CA MET A 1 -20.77 -1.34 3.23
C MET A 1 -20.99 -0.76 1.85
N ASP A 2 -21.38 0.51 1.75
CA ASP A 2 -21.62 1.14 0.46
C ASP A 2 -20.29 1.54 -0.18
N LEU A 3 -20.08 1.13 -1.44
CA LEU A 3 -18.88 1.45 -2.22
C LEU A 3 -18.62 2.96 -2.29
N LEU A 4 -19.68 3.77 -2.36
CA LEU A 4 -19.58 5.23 -2.38
C LEU A 4 -18.93 5.77 -1.10
N ASN A 5 -19.32 5.26 0.07
CA ASN A 5 -18.74 5.69 1.34
C ASN A 5 -17.27 5.25 1.47
N PHE A 6 -16.91 4.11 0.88
CA PHE A 6 -15.53 3.63 0.81
C PHE A 6 -14.66 4.53 -0.08
N ILE A 7 -15.14 4.86 -1.29
CA ILE A 7 -14.41 5.73 -2.22
C ILE A 7 -14.27 7.16 -1.66
N SER A 8 -15.33 7.66 -1.01
CA SER A 8 -15.33 9.00 -0.41
C SER A 8 -14.68 9.05 0.98
N LEU A 9 -14.05 7.98 1.44
CA LEU A 9 -13.34 7.97 2.73
C LEU A 9 -12.20 8.98 2.66
N ALA A 10 -12.31 10.04 3.46
CA ALA A 10 -11.30 11.08 3.58
C ALA A 10 -10.52 10.92 4.90
N ILE A 11 -9.19 11.01 4.83
CA ILE A 11 -8.30 11.00 5.99
C ILE A 11 -7.53 12.33 6.07
N ASP A 12 -7.12 12.71 7.28
CA ASP A 12 -6.08 13.74 7.41
C ASP A 12 -4.72 13.07 7.25
N LEU A 13 -3.88 13.57 6.34
CA LEU A 13 -2.52 13.05 6.14
C LEU A 13 -1.64 13.28 7.38
N ARG A 14 -1.96 14.29 8.21
CA ARG A 14 -1.27 14.54 9.49
C ARG A 14 -1.47 13.41 10.48
N ASP A 15 -2.60 12.70 10.40
CA ASP A 15 -2.88 11.55 11.27
C ASP A 15 -1.97 10.36 10.95
N TYR A 16 -1.39 10.31 9.74
CA TYR A 16 -0.61 9.19 9.24
C TYR A 16 0.72 9.65 8.63
N PRO A 17 1.70 10.09 9.44
CA PRO A 17 2.96 10.62 8.95
C PRO A 17 3.73 9.59 8.11
N GLY A 18 3.67 8.32 8.48
CA GLY A 18 4.24 7.22 7.70
C GLY A 18 3.68 7.14 6.28
N TYR A 19 2.35 7.20 6.14
CA TYR A 19 1.71 7.14 4.83
C TYR A 19 1.91 8.44 4.03
N ALA A 20 1.95 9.59 4.69
CA ALA A 20 2.18 10.89 4.06
C ALA A 20 3.54 10.96 3.35
N THR A 21 4.55 10.23 3.81
CA THR A 21 5.86 10.12 3.15
C THR A 21 5.87 9.22 1.91
N CYS A 22 4.82 8.43 1.70
CA CYS A 22 4.76 7.54 0.54
C CYS A 22 4.56 8.34 -0.77
N ILE A 23 5.14 7.83 -1.86
CA ILE A 23 4.95 8.41 -3.19
C ILE A 23 3.46 8.36 -3.54
N ARG A 24 2.93 9.49 -4.05
CA ARG A 24 1.51 9.67 -4.39
C ARG A 24 0.55 9.53 -3.19
N ALA A 25 0.96 9.92 -1.97
CA ALA A 25 0.08 10.06 -0.82
C ALA A 25 -1.20 10.84 -1.17
N THR A 26 -2.37 10.29 -0.84
CA THR A 26 -3.69 10.89 -1.14
C THR A 26 -4.57 10.86 0.09
N GLU A 27 -5.36 11.92 0.27
CA GLU A 27 -6.36 12.05 1.34
C GLU A 27 -7.52 11.04 1.19
N TYR A 28 -7.67 10.44 0.01
CA TYR A 28 -8.71 9.46 -0.29
C TYR A 28 -8.09 8.06 -0.49
N PRO A 29 -7.80 7.31 0.59
CA PRO A 29 -7.18 5.99 0.49
C PRO A 29 -8.10 4.96 -0.16
N GLY A 30 -9.42 5.06 0.02
CA GLY A 30 -10.38 4.16 -0.62
C GLY A 30 -10.42 4.30 -2.14
N LEU A 31 -10.41 5.54 -2.65
CA LEU A 31 -10.28 5.82 -4.08
C LEU A 31 -8.96 5.26 -4.63
N ALA A 32 -7.85 5.45 -3.92
CA ALA A 32 -6.56 4.91 -4.32
C ALA A 32 -6.58 3.37 -4.39
N LEU A 33 -7.18 2.68 -3.41
CA LEU A 33 -7.34 1.23 -3.48
C LEU A 33 -8.21 0.78 -4.66
N CYS A 34 -9.27 1.53 -5.00
CA CYS A 34 -10.05 1.28 -6.21
C CYS A 34 -9.19 1.43 -7.48
N GLU A 35 -8.31 2.43 -7.55
CA GLU A 35 -7.38 2.60 -8.66
C GLU A 35 -6.42 1.40 -8.78
N TYR A 36 -5.78 1.00 -7.68
CA TYR A 36 -4.87 -0.17 -7.65
C TYR A 36 -5.59 -1.45 -8.07
N SER A 37 -6.80 -1.69 -7.55
CA SER A 37 -7.59 -2.88 -7.88
C SER A 37 -8.11 -2.88 -9.32
N ALA A 38 -8.48 -1.71 -9.87
CA ALA A 38 -8.81 -1.57 -11.29
C ALA A 38 -7.61 -1.94 -12.19
N VAL A 39 -6.43 -1.39 -11.87
CA VAL A 39 -5.19 -1.63 -12.63
C VAL A 39 -4.73 -3.08 -12.50
N THR A 40 -4.91 -3.68 -11.33
CA THR A 40 -4.68 -5.13 -11.12
C THR A 40 -5.67 -5.98 -11.91
N GLY A 41 -6.95 -5.61 -11.95
CA GLY A 41 -7.96 -6.29 -12.75
C GLY A 41 -7.64 -6.26 -14.25
N MET A 42 -7.19 -5.11 -14.76
CA MET A 42 -6.71 -4.98 -16.14
C MET A 42 -5.50 -5.89 -16.43
N ARG A 43 -4.57 -6.03 -15.49
CA ARG A 43 -3.36 -6.87 -15.62
C ARG A 43 -3.70 -8.30 -16.04
N TYR A 44 -4.79 -8.85 -15.53
CA TYR A 44 -5.19 -10.24 -15.79
C TYR A 44 -6.22 -10.37 -16.92
N THR A 45 -7.23 -9.51 -16.92
CA THR A 45 -8.35 -9.64 -17.86
C THR A 45 -7.99 -9.28 -19.29
N VAL A 46 -7.10 -8.30 -19.51
CA VAL A 46 -6.73 -7.86 -20.86
C VAL A 46 -5.95 -8.95 -21.61
N PRO A 47 -4.87 -9.55 -21.05
CA PRO A 47 -4.20 -10.67 -21.70
C PRO A 47 -5.12 -11.88 -21.94
N LEU A 48 -5.97 -12.21 -20.97
CA LEU A 48 -6.95 -13.29 -21.12
C LEU A 48 -7.96 -13.02 -22.23
N GLY A 49 -8.42 -11.78 -22.37
CA GLY A 49 -9.28 -11.36 -23.48
C GLY A 49 -8.61 -11.59 -24.83
N TYR A 50 -7.36 -11.15 -24.98
CA TYR A 50 -6.57 -11.39 -26.20
C TYR A 50 -6.41 -12.89 -26.50
N ALA A 51 -6.06 -13.69 -25.49
CA ALA A 51 -5.91 -15.14 -25.64
C ALA A 51 -7.23 -15.81 -26.06
N ALA A 52 -8.34 -15.45 -25.42
CA ALA A 52 -9.67 -15.97 -25.73
C ALA A 52 -10.08 -15.65 -27.18
N SER A 53 -9.76 -14.45 -27.69
CA SER A 53 -10.02 -14.10 -29.09
C SER A 53 -9.19 -14.91 -30.07
N ALA A 54 -7.93 -15.21 -29.77
CA ALA A 54 -7.11 -16.08 -30.60
C ALA A 54 -7.68 -17.51 -30.63
N VAL A 55 -8.06 -18.04 -29.46
CA VAL A 55 -8.70 -19.35 -29.32
C VAL A 55 -10.00 -19.41 -30.10
N TYR A 56 -10.88 -18.42 -29.94
CA TYR A 56 -12.14 -18.32 -30.68
C TYR A 56 -11.91 -18.30 -32.19
N PHE A 57 -10.96 -17.48 -32.67
CA PHE A 57 -10.69 -17.38 -34.09
C PHE A 57 -10.18 -18.70 -34.69
N TYR A 58 -9.17 -19.32 -34.07
CA TYR A 58 -8.53 -20.50 -34.65
C TYR A 58 -9.33 -21.79 -34.43
N LEU A 59 -9.98 -21.96 -33.28
CA LEU A 59 -10.65 -23.22 -32.95
C LEU A 59 -12.14 -23.22 -33.32
N TYR A 60 -12.79 -22.05 -33.34
CA TYR A 60 -14.24 -21.97 -33.59
C TYR A 60 -14.58 -21.31 -34.93
N HIS A 61 -14.02 -20.13 -35.22
CA HIS A 61 -14.45 -19.35 -36.38
C HIS A 61 -13.81 -19.81 -37.70
N ARG A 62 -12.47 -19.93 -37.75
CA ARG A 62 -11.71 -20.30 -38.95
C ARG A 62 -12.11 -21.66 -39.54
N PRO A 63 -12.36 -22.73 -38.75
CA PRO A 63 -12.76 -24.02 -39.31
C PRO A 63 -14.13 -24.00 -39.98
N ARG A 64 -15.04 -23.13 -39.51
CA ARG A 64 -16.42 -23.01 -40.00
C ARG A 64 -16.56 -22.13 -41.25
N LEU A 65 -15.51 -21.40 -41.62
CA LEU A 65 -15.48 -20.60 -42.84
C LEU A 65 -15.23 -21.47 -44.07
N SER A 66 -15.84 -21.05 -45.19
CA SER A 66 -15.58 -21.62 -46.50
C SER A 66 -14.08 -21.48 -46.86
N PHE A 67 -13.53 -22.40 -47.66
CA PHE A 67 -12.11 -22.35 -48.02
C PHE A 67 -11.71 -21.05 -48.74
N ALA A 68 -12.63 -20.44 -49.49
CA ALA A 68 -12.42 -19.16 -50.17
C ALA A 68 -12.35 -17.97 -49.19
N ASP A 69 -13.13 -18.00 -48.11
CA ASP A 69 -13.21 -16.88 -47.16
C ASP A 69 -12.06 -16.90 -46.14
N ARG A 70 -11.41 -18.04 -45.92
CA ARG A 70 -10.33 -18.20 -44.94
C ARG A 70 -9.13 -17.28 -45.18
N SER A 71 -8.84 -16.91 -46.42
CA SER A 71 -7.73 -16.00 -46.77
C SER A 71 -8.10 -14.52 -46.58
N LEU A 72 -9.39 -14.20 -46.64
CA LEU A 72 -9.93 -12.85 -46.48
C LEU A 72 -10.13 -12.50 -45.00
N THR A 73 -10.51 -13.49 -44.17
CA THR A 73 -10.70 -13.28 -42.73
C THR A 73 -9.38 -13.24 -41.98
N LYS A 74 -9.02 -12.05 -41.48
CA LYS A 74 -7.80 -11.85 -40.68
C LYS A 74 -8.12 -11.85 -39.18
N LEU A 75 -7.24 -12.43 -38.37
CA LEU A 75 -7.36 -12.54 -36.91
C LEU A 75 -7.64 -11.19 -36.20
N HIS A 76 -7.08 -10.09 -36.70
CA HIS A 76 -7.28 -8.76 -36.11
C HIS A 76 -8.72 -8.22 -36.19
N HIS A 77 -9.61 -8.85 -36.98
CA HIS A 77 -11.04 -8.53 -36.93
C HIS A 77 -11.71 -9.05 -35.66
N TYR A 78 -11.12 -10.04 -34.98
CA TYR A 78 -11.65 -10.70 -33.79
C TYR A 78 -10.90 -10.34 -32.50
N PHE A 79 -9.71 -9.74 -32.59
CA PHE A 79 -9.05 -9.09 -31.44
C PHE A 79 -9.79 -7.83 -30.95
N TYR A 80 -10.63 -7.27 -31.83
CA TYR A 80 -11.31 -5.98 -31.64
C TYR A 80 -12.32 -5.95 -30.46
N PRO A 81 -13.25 -6.92 -30.29
CA PRO A 81 -14.16 -6.93 -29.15
C PRO A 81 -13.44 -7.26 -27.85
N SER A 82 -12.46 -8.17 -27.89
CA SER A 82 -11.88 -8.69 -26.65
C SER A 82 -11.12 -7.66 -25.86
N ALA A 83 -10.26 -6.86 -26.49
CA ALA A 83 -9.46 -5.85 -25.78
C ALA A 83 -10.33 -4.66 -25.32
N GLY A 84 -11.21 -4.20 -26.21
CA GLY A 84 -12.14 -3.10 -25.94
C GLY A 84 -13.14 -3.42 -24.82
N TYR A 85 -13.60 -4.68 -24.70
CA TYR A 85 -14.48 -5.11 -23.62
C TYR A 85 -13.72 -5.64 -22.39
N SER A 86 -12.56 -6.28 -22.55
CA SER A 86 -11.81 -6.83 -21.41
C SER A 86 -11.30 -5.75 -20.47
N THR A 87 -10.94 -4.57 -20.98
CA THR A 87 -10.45 -3.48 -20.14
C THR A 87 -11.52 -2.93 -19.21
N PRO A 88 -12.71 -2.47 -19.68
CA PRO A 88 -13.77 -2.03 -18.77
C PRO A 88 -14.27 -3.18 -17.87
N LEU A 89 -14.35 -4.42 -18.38
CA LEU A 89 -14.66 -5.59 -17.53
C LEU A 89 -13.60 -5.83 -16.46
N GLY A 90 -12.32 -5.63 -16.79
CA GLY A 90 -11.20 -5.73 -15.87
C GLY A 90 -11.21 -4.66 -14.80
N ILE A 91 -11.51 -3.42 -15.19
CA ILE A 91 -11.66 -2.31 -14.25
C ILE A 91 -12.81 -2.58 -13.30
N ILE A 92 -14.01 -2.88 -13.84
CA ILE A 92 -15.21 -3.12 -13.02
C ILE A 92 -15.01 -4.35 -12.13
N GLY A 93 -14.55 -5.47 -12.71
CA GLY A 93 -14.29 -6.70 -11.97
C GLY A 93 -13.21 -6.54 -10.91
N GLY A 94 -12.12 -5.83 -11.24
CA GLY A 94 -11.04 -5.51 -10.31
C GLY A 94 -11.50 -4.66 -9.14
N VAL A 95 -12.24 -3.57 -9.40
CA VAL A 95 -12.80 -2.69 -8.36
C VAL A 95 -13.80 -3.44 -7.48
N LEU A 96 -14.72 -4.21 -8.06
CA LEU A 96 -15.70 -4.98 -7.30
C LEU A 96 -15.03 -6.05 -6.43
N TYR A 97 -14.06 -6.78 -6.99
CA TYR A 97 -13.30 -7.78 -6.26
C TYR A 97 -12.48 -7.15 -5.13
N GLY A 98 -11.71 -6.11 -5.42
CA GLY A 98 -10.89 -5.40 -4.43
C GLY A 98 -11.73 -4.76 -3.32
N ALA A 99 -12.87 -4.18 -3.66
CA ALA A 99 -13.81 -3.65 -2.67
C ALA A 99 -14.41 -4.76 -1.80
N ALA A 100 -14.83 -5.88 -2.40
CA ALA A 100 -15.36 -7.02 -1.65
C ALA A 100 -14.31 -7.61 -0.68
N GLU A 101 -13.07 -7.76 -1.15
CA GLU A 101 -11.95 -8.23 -0.34
C GLU A 101 -11.63 -7.26 0.80
N CYS A 102 -11.65 -5.94 0.54
CA CYS A 102 -11.48 -4.94 1.58
C CYS A 102 -12.61 -5.01 2.62
N VAL A 103 -13.87 -5.13 2.19
CA VAL A 103 -15.02 -5.24 3.11
C VAL A 103 -14.92 -6.48 3.99
N GLN A 104 -14.46 -7.61 3.46
CA GLN A 104 -14.23 -8.82 4.25
C GLN A 104 -13.10 -8.61 5.29
N GLY A 105 -12.02 -7.94 4.88
CA GLY A 105 -10.89 -7.60 5.77
C GLY A 105 -11.22 -6.56 6.85
N LEU A 106 -12.26 -5.75 6.66
CA LEU A 106 -12.69 -4.70 7.62
C LEU A 106 -13.62 -5.21 8.73
N THR A 107 -13.95 -6.51 8.73
CA THR A 107 -14.73 -7.11 9.81
C THR A 107 -13.91 -7.15 11.11
N PRO A 108 -14.51 -6.94 12.29
CA PRO A 108 -13.77 -6.88 13.55
C PRO A 108 -12.96 -8.17 13.80
N ALA A 109 -13.54 -9.34 13.50
CA ALA A 109 -12.85 -10.62 13.61
C ALA A 109 -11.66 -10.74 12.65
N ALA A 110 -11.75 -10.20 11.43
CA ALA A 110 -10.63 -10.19 10.50
C ALA A 110 -9.52 -9.25 10.97
N LEU A 111 -9.86 -8.07 11.49
CA LEU A 111 -8.91 -7.10 12.03
C LEU A 111 -8.14 -7.64 13.25
N GLU A 112 -8.85 -8.31 14.16
CA GLU A 112 -8.25 -9.00 15.30
C GLU A 112 -7.33 -10.14 14.85
N ALA A 113 -7.76 -10.93 13.85
CA ALA A 113 -6.94 -11.99 13.30
C ALA A 113 -5.68 -11.45 12.60
N THR A 114 -5.76 -10.34 11.86
CA THR A 114 -4.60 -9.70 11.24
C THR A 114 -3.65 -9.14 12.28
N ALA A 115 -4.17 -8.44 13.30
CA ALA A 115 -3.36 -7.95 14.42
C ALA A 115 -2.65 -9.09 15.16
N ALA A 116 -3.37 -10.17 15.47
CA ALA A 116 -2.79 -11.34 16.15
C ALA A 116 -1.68 -11.99 15.31
N ARG A 117 -1.87 -12.11 13.99
CA ARG A 117 -0.85 -12.66 13.08
C ARG A 117 0.38 -11.78 12.99
N GLU A 118 0.23 -10.47 12.80
CA GLU A 118 1.36 -9.54 12.73
C GLU A 118 2.14 -9.51 14.05
N LYS A 119 1.43 -9.46 15.19
CA LYS A 119 2.06 -9.53 16.52
C LYS A 119 2.82 -10.84 16.72
N ALA A 120 2.21 -11.98 16.38
CA ALA A 120 2.85 -13.28 16.49
C ALA A 120 4.11 -13.36 15.63
N ALA A 121 4.07 -12.87 14.39
CA ALA A 121 5.23 -12.82 13.50
C ALA A 121 6.35 -11.94 14.09
N ALA A 122 6.03 -10.77 14.63
CA ALA A 122 7.00 -9.86 15.25
C ALA A 122 7.63 -10.45 16.53
N VAL A 123 6.84 -11.11 17.37
CA VAL A 123 7.33 -11.80 18.58
C VAL A 123 8.25 -12.95 18.19
N MET A 124 7.86 -13.77 17.20
CA MET A 124 8.71 -14.85 16.69
C MET A 124 10.03 -14.31 16.11
N ALA A 125 10.00 -13.19 15.40
CA ALA A 125 11.21 -12.55 14.90
C ALA A 125 12.12 -12.03 16.03
N ALA A 126 11.54 -11.44 17.08
CA ALA A 126 12.29 -10.99 18.26
C ALA A 126 12.93 -12.16 19.01
N GLU A 127 12.20 -13.28 19.16
CA GLU A 127 12.72 -14.50 19.77
C GLU A 127 13.87 -15.07 18.95
N GLN A 128 13.72 -15.19 17.63
CA GLN A 128 14.78 -15.65 16.74
C GLN A 128 16.02 -14.74 16.80
N TYR A 129 15.83 -13.42 16.85
CA TYR A 129 16.92 -12.47 17.04
C TYR A 129 17.64 -12.73 18.36
N SER A 130 16.91 -12.85 19.47
CA SER A 130 17.50 -13.08 20.79
C SER A 130 18.28 -14.41 20.87
N GLN A 131 17.79 -15.45 20.20
CA GLN A 131 18.47 -16.74 20.11
C GLN A 131 19.76 -16.63 19.32
N ARG A 132 19.74 -15.94 18.16
CA ARG A 132 20.94 -15.69 17.34
C ARG A 132 21.97 -14.85 18.10
N HIS A 133 21.53 -13.80 18.79
CA HIS A 133 22.38 -12.98 19.63
C HIS A 133 23.07 -13.81 20.72
N ARG A 134 22.32 -14.62 21.48
CA ARG A 134 22.89 -15.47 22.53
C ARG A 134 23.88 -16.50 21.99
N ALA A 135 23.56 -17.15 20.88
CA ALA A 135 24.44 -18.12 20.24
C ALA A 135 25.74 -17.48 19.74
N ALA A 136 25.66 -16.30 19.11
CA ALA A 136 26.83 -15.55 18.65
C ALA A 136 27.69 -15.07 19.83
N LYS A 137 27.06 -14.51 20.88
CA LYS A 137 27.74 -14.06 22.11
C LYS A 137 28.49 -15.19 22.81
N GLN A 138 27.92 -16.39 22.86
CA GLN A 138 28.58 -17.57 23.44
C GLN A 138 29.78 -18.04 22.61
N ARG A 139 29.65 -18.07 21.28
CA ARG A 139 30.76 -18.43 20.37
C ARG A 139 31.93 -17.45 20.50
N LEU A 140 31.65 -16.15 20.43
CA LEU A 140 32.66 -15.10 20.57
C LEU A 140 33.35 -15.13 21.94
N LYS A 141 32.59 -15.39 23.03
CA LYS A 141 33.19 -15.56 24.37
C LYS A 141 34.09 -16.79 24.50
N ALA A 142 33.81 -17.86 23.75
CA ALA A 142 34.62 -19.07 23.72
C ALA A 142 35.92 -18.86 22.92
N GLU A 143 35.87 -18.07 21.84
CA GLU A 143 37.03 -17.73 21.00
C GLU A 143 37.94 -16.65 21.60
N GLN A 144 37.45 -15.90 22.61
CA GLN A 144 38.22 -14.83 23.25
C GLN A 144 39.43 -15.33 24.06
N SER A 145 40.59 -14.74 23.77
CA SER A 145 41.82 -14.91 24.54
C SER A 145 41.73 -14.33 25.96
N PHE A 146 42.55 -14.86 26.87
CA PHE A 146 42.63 -14.37 28.25
C PHE A 146 43.09 -12.91 28.33
N ALA A 147 44.05 -12.51 27.49
CA ALA A 147 44.57 -11.14 27.44
C ALA A 147 43.47 -10.12 27.05
N SER A 148 42.65 -10.45 26.04
CA SER A 148 41.52 -9.60 25.64
C SER A 148 40.47 -9.46 26.73
N LYS A 149 40.20 -10.53 27.52
CA LYS A 149 39.27 -10.49 28.65
C LYS A 149 39.79 -9.59 29.78
N ALA A 150 41.08 -9.68 30.08
CA ALA A 150 41.70 -8.85 31.12
C ALA A 150 41.73 -7.35 30.74
N LEU A 151 42.02 -7.02 29.48
CA LEU A 151 42.03 -5.64 28.99
C LEU A 151 40.63 -5.02 28.98
N ALA A 152 39.60 -5.78 28.59
CA ALA A 152 38.22 -5.34 28.66
C ALA A 152 37.74 -5.16 30.11
N TRP A 153 38.11 -6.09 31.02
CA TRP A 153 37.78 -5.98 32.44
C TRP A 153 38.39 -4.74 33.10
N LEU A 154 39.61 -4.37 32.70
CA LEU A 154 40.29 -3.14 33.12
C LEU A 154 39.76 -1.87 32.43
N ARG A 155 38.74 -1.97 31.57
CA ARG A 155 38.17 -0.88 30.76
C ARG A 155 39.20 -0.14 29.88
N LEU A 156 40.29 -0.82 29.52
CA LEU A 156 41.35 -0.26 28.68
C LEU A 156 41.02 -0.37 27.18
N CYS A 157 40.06 -1.22 26.81
CA CYS A 157 39.54 -1.39 25.45
C CYS A 157 38.02 -1.58 25.49
N GLU A 158 37.34 -1.21 24.40
CA GLU A 158 35.94 -1.58 24.18
C GLU A 158 35.77 -3.10 24.19
N ASP A 159 34.62 -3.57 24.70
CA ASP A 159 34.33 -5.01 24.81
C ASP A 159 34.39 -5.67 23.42
N PRO A 160 35.36 -6.58 23.15
CA PRO A 160 35.58 -7.09 21.80
C PRO A 160 34.38 -7.86 21.28
N VAL A 161 33.69 -8.58 22.18
CA VAL A 161 32.46 -9.32 21.86
C VAL A 161 31.35 -8.36 21.45
N GLN A 162 31.20 -7.22 22.14
CA GLN A 162 30.14 -6.27 21.84
C GLN A 162 30.39 -5.55 20.52
N ALA A 163 31.65 -5.18 20.25
CA ALA A 163 32.06 -4.60 18.97
C ALA A 163 31.82 -5.57 17.80
N GLU A 164 32.12 -6.84 17.99
CA GLU A 164 31.94 -7.87 16.96
C GLU A 164 30.47 -8.26 16.76
N LEU A 165 29.68 -8.32 17.83
CA LEU A 165 28.22 -8.45 17.76
C LEU A 165 27.58 -7.26 17.02
N ALA A 166 28.02 -6.03 17.30
CA ALA A 166 27.55 -4.84 16.59
C ALA A 166 27.89 -4.90 15.09
N ARG A 167 29.10 -5.38 14.72
CA ARG A 167 29.48 -5.62 13.31
C ARG A 167 28.60 -6.66 12.62
N MET A 168 28.10 -7.65 13.36
CA MET A 168 27.16 -8.66 12.86
C MET A 168 25.70 -8.18 12.83
N GLY A 169 25.42 -6.93 13.23
CA GLY A 169 24.06 -6.40 13.35
C GLY A 169 23.30 -6.92 14.59
N LEU A 170 24.00 -7.54 15.53
CA LEU A 170 23.49 -8.12 16.79
C LEU A 170 23.87 -7.26 18.00
N GLY A 171 23.98 -5.94 17.82
CA GLY A 171 24.51 -5.03 18.85
C GLY A 171 23.64 -4.88 20.10
N GLU A 172 22.34 -5.15 20.01
CA GLU A 172 21.42 -5.10 21.15
C GLU A 172 21.20 -6.50 21.73
N ASP A 173 21.11 -6.61 23.05
CA ASP A 173 20.88 -7.88 23.74
C ASP A 173 19.47 -8.44 23.47
N SER A 174 18.49 -7.56 23.22
CA SER A 174 17.13 -7.90 22.85
C SER A 174 16.47 -6.74 22.10
N ILE A 175 15.76 -7.03 21.03
CA ILE A 175 14.98 -6.04 20.28
C ILE A 175 13.51 -6.11 20.72
N ALA A 176 12.90 -4.95 20.95
CA ALA A 176 11.47 -4.85 21.22
C ALA A 176 10.67 -5.27 19.97
N TRP A 177 9.70 -6.18 20.13
CA TRP A 177 8.92 -6.71 19.01
C TRP A 177 8.20 -5.62 18.20
N GLU A 178 7.86 -4.49 18.83
CA GLU A 178 7.22 -3.33 18.19
C GLU A 178 8.09 -2.73 17.06
N THR A 179 9.42 -2.78 17.21
CA THR A 179 10.36 -2.29 16.18
C THR A 179 10.50 -3.25 14.99
N LEU A 180 10.08 -4.50 15.16
CA LEU A 180 10.09 -5.53 14.12
C LEU A 180 8.77 -5.63 13.37
N LEU A 181 7.81 -4.75 13.67
CA LEU A 181 6.58 -4.67 12.91
C LEU A 181 6.86 -4.24 11.47
N VAL A 182 6.12 -4.84 10.54
CA VAL A 182 6.24 -4.53 9.12
C VAL A 182 5.87 -3.06 8.90
N PRO A 183 6.72 -2.24 8.26
CA PRO A 183 6.40 -0.86 7.94
C PRO A 183 5.09 -0.76 7.15
N GLN A 184 4.21 0.17 7.52
CA GLN A 184 2.85 0.31 6.97
C GLN A 184 1.92 -0.89 7.20
N GLY A 185 2.33 -1.92 7.96
CA GLY A 185 1.45 -3.00 8.41
C GLY A 185 0.34 -2.48 9.32
N TYR A 186 -0.68 -3.29 9.56
CA TYR A 186 -1.86 -2.85 10.30
C TYR A 186 -1.53 -2.34 11.71
N LEU A 187 -0.79 -3.13 12.49
CA LEU A 187 -0.35 -2.75 13.84
C LEU A 187 0.62 -1.58 13.81
N TRP A 188 1.50 -1.52 12.81
CA TRP A 188 2.44 -0.42 12.67
C TRP A 188 1.69 0.90 12.44
N THR A 189 0.70 0.91 11.55
CA THR A 189 -0.14 2.08 11.29
C THR A 189 -0.92 2.49 12.52
N GLN A 190 -1.45 1.56 13.31
CA GLN A 190 -2.12 1.88 14.56
C GLN A 190 -1.19 2.58 15.56
N LEU A 191 0.00 2.03 15.79
CA LEU A 191 0.97 2.58 16.74
C LEU A 191 1.52 3.95 16.34
N HIS A 192 1.62 4.22 15.04
CA HIS A 192 2.20 5.47 14.51
C HIS A 192 1.16 6.47 14.04
N SER A 193 -0.13 6.19 14.20
CA SER A 193 -1.19 7.14 13.87
C SER A 193 -1.52 8.04 15.05
N VAL A 194 -1.78 9.32 14.76
CA VAL A 194 -2.18 10.32 15.76
C VAL A 194 -3.54 10.86 15.35
N VAL A 195 -4.53 10.83 16.23
CA VAL A 195 -5.87 11.34 15.90
C VAL A 195 -5.95 12.82 16.26
N HIS A 196 -5.97 13.70 15.26
CA HIS A 196 -6.16 15.14 15.49
C HIS A 196 -7.63 15.53 15.58
N ASP A 197 -8.49 14.90 14.78
CA ASP A 197 -9.92 15.18 14.72
C ASP A 197 -10.75 13.91 15.00
N PRO A 198 -11.22 13.71 16.26
CA PRO A 198 -11.96 12.51 16.63
C PRO A 198 -13.35 12.42 15.98
N ALA A 199 -13.92 13.55 15.52
CA ALA A 199 -15.26 13.58 14.93
C ALA A 199 -15.34 12.84 13.57
N ARG A 200 -14.20 12.52 12.96
CA ARG A 200 -14.11 11.77 11.69
C ARG A 200 -14.37 10.28 11.84
N TYR A 201 -14.20 9.74 13.04
CA TYR A 201 -14.21 8.30 13.28
C TYR A 201 -15.48 7.87 14.02
N ARG A 202 -16.12 6.80 13.54
CA ARG A 202 -17.39 6.33 14.11
C ARG A 202 -17.14 5.72 15.49
N GLY A 203 -17.83 6.22 16.51
CA GLY A 203 -17.77 5.67 17.86
C GLY A 203 -16.37 5.75 18.47
N TYR A 204 -15.58 6.76 18.07
CA TYR A 204 -14.26 6.96 18.63
C TYR A 204 -14.37 7.57 20.03
N GLU A 205 -14.16 6.74 21.03
CA GLU A 205 -13.85 7.19 22.38
C GLU A 205 -12.35 7.48 22.41
N ALA A 206 -11.99 8.75 22.61
CA ALA A 206 -10.59 9.12 22.77
C ALA A 206 -10.00 8.23 23.88
N PRO A 207 -8.82 7.61 23.67
CA PRO A 207 -8.19 6.85 24.74
C PRO A 207 -8.04 7.79 25.93
N VAL A 208 -8.74 7.45 27.03
CA VAL A 208 -8.61 8.18 28.29
C VAL A 208 -7.12 8.20 28.61
N ALA A 209 -6.54 9.39 28.62
CA ALA A 209 -5.12 9.58 28.85
C ALA A 209 -4.76 9.01 30.24
N ILE A 210 -4.30 7.76 30.29
CA ILE A 210 -3.66 7.19 31.47
C ILE A 210 -2.20 7.62 31.41
N GLY A 211 -1.82 8.55 32.30
CA GLY A 211 -0.45 9.00 32.51
C GLY A 211 -0.26 10.46 32.09
N ALA A 212 -0.75 11.43 32.87
CA ALA A 212 0.05 12.03 33.94
C ALA A 212 1.46 12.42 33.47
N ALA A 213 1.54 13.50 32.70
CA ALA A 213 2.73 14.34 32.71
C ALA A 213 2.92 14.79 34.17
N VAL A 214 3.95 14.26 34.83
CA VAL A 214 4.49 14.79 36.07
C VAL A 214 5.16 16.12 35.72
N PRO A 215 4.68 17.28 36.23
CA PRO A 215 5.47 18.50 36.22
C PRO A 215 6.13 18.61 37.60
N THR A 216 7.32 18.05 37.73
CA THR A 216 8.25 18.49 38.78
C THR A 216 8.88 19.80 38.32
N SER A 217 8.34 20.92 38.81
CA SER A 217 9.12 21.90 39.58
C SER A 217 8.32 23.20 39.76
N THR A 218 8.05 23.44 41.03
CA THR A 218 7.67 24.67 41.72
C THR A 218 8.46 25.92 41.32
N ASP A 219 7.82 27.07 41.58
CA ASP A 219 8.29 28.47 41.71
C ASP A 219 7.90 29.36 40.53
N GLU A 220 7.28 30.54 40.69
CA GLU A 220 6.74 31.29 41.83
C GLU A 220 5.89 32.43 41.19
N ARG A 221 4.75 32.81 41.81
CA ARG A 221 4.15 34.18 41.89
C ARG A 221 4.09 35.08 40.63
N LEU A 222 2.98 35.72 40.24
CA LEU A 222 2.12 36.62 41.02
C LEU A 222 0.98 37.15 40.09
N SER A 223 -0.18 37.47 40.69
CA SER A 223 -1.13 38.53 40.24
C SER A 223 -2.21 38.22 39.18
N GLN A 224 -3.42 37.89 39.67
CA GLN A 224 -4.71 38.44 39.18
C GLN A 224 -4.97 39.79 39.90
N PRO A 225 -5.91 40.69 39.49
CA PRO A 225 -7.24 40.34 38.97
C PRO A 225 -7.94 41.31 37.96
N SER A 226 -9.12 40.86 37.53
CA SER A 226 -10.34 41.63 37.19
C SER A 226 -10.55 42.26 35.81
N GLY A 227 -11.62 41.77 35.15
CA GLY A 227 -12.66 42.63 34.58
C GLY A 227 -12.70 42.71 33.05
N GLY A 228 -13.70 42.07 32.44
CA GLY A 228 -14.01 42.33 31.03
C GLY A 228 -14.81 41.22 30.37
N ALA A 229 -16.13 41.24 30.54
CA ALA A 229 -17.06 40.46 29.75
C ALA A 229 -16.80 40.68 28.26
N SER A 230 -16.42 39.61 27.55
CA SER A 230 -16.52 39.54 26.10
C SER A 230 -17.10 38.19 25.72
N THR A 231 -18.40 38.26 25.44
CA THR A 231 -19.19 37.33 24.63
C THR A 231 -18.36 36.69 23.51
N PRO A 232 -18.41 35.36 23.32
CA PRO A 232 -17.88 34.76 22.10
C PRO A 232 -18.72 35.26 20.92
N CYS A 233 -18.10 36.01 20.01
CA CYS A 233 -18.68 36.27 18.69
C CYS A 233 -18.85 34.93 17.95
N PRO A 234 -20.05 34.59 17.46
CA PRO A 234 -20.21 33.45 16.57
C PRO A 234 -19.66 33.86 15.20
N SER A 235 -18.57 33.21 14.77
CA SER A 235 -18.14 33.33 13.38
C SER A 235 -19.10 32.56 12.46
N PRO A 236 -19.41 33.11 11.28
CA PRO A 236 -20.56 32.71 10.47
C PRO A 236 -20.29 31.45 9.65
N SER A 237 -21.38 30.74 9.41
CA SER A 237 -21.57 29.54 8.62
C SER A 237 -20.82 29.47 7.28
N GLY A 238 -20.38 28.25 6.92
CA GLY A 238 -20.55 27.78 5.55
C GLY A 238 -19.40 27.05 4.87
N VAL A 239 -19.03 25.84 5.34
CA VAL A 239 -18.91 24.67 4.44
C VAL A 239 -19.40 23.45 5.24
N LEU A 240 -20.26 22.67 4.60
CA LEU A 240 -21.00 21.53 5.13
C LEU A 240 -20.11 20.44 5.76
N SER A 241 -19.73 20.57 7.03
CA SER A 241 -19.13 19.48 7.80
C SER A 241 -20.25 18.69 8.49
N PHE A 242 -21.14 18.10 7.70
CA PHE A 242 -22.05 17.08 8.20
C PHE A 242 -21.27 15.76 8.30
N SER A 243 -20.95 15.42 9.54
CA SER A 243 -20.47 14.13 10.02
C SER A 243 -20.96 12.95 9.19
N ARG A 244 -20.05 12.32 8.46
CA ARG A 244 -20.24 10.96 7.92
C ARG A 244 -19.10 10.07 8.40
N ALA A 245 -18.93 10.01 9.71
CA ALA A 245 -18.12 9.01 10.39
C ALA A 245 -18.74 7.63 10.15
N TYR A 246 -18.46 7.04 8.99
CA TYR A 246 -18.97 5.74 8.57
C TYR A 246 -18.10 4.59 9.07
N PHE A 247 -16.81 4.85 9.17
CA PHE A 247 -15.78 3.87 9.50
C PHE A 247 -15.28 4.12 10.92
N THR A 248 -15.03 3.04 11.65
CA THR A 248 -14.32 3.12 12.93
C THR A 248 -12.85 3.41 12.69
N LYS A 249 -12.13 3.96 13.68
CA LYS A 249 -10.68 4.19 13.57
C LYS A 249 -9.89 2.93 13.16
N PRO A 250 -10.12 1.75 13.78
CA PRO A 250 -9.46 0.51 13.35
C PRO A 250 -9.74 0.11 11.90
N GLN A 251 -10.91 0.45 11.36
CA GLN A 251 -11.22 0.22 9.96
C GLN A 251 -10.46 1.18 9.04
N VAL A 252 -10.38 2.46 9.40
CA VAL A 252 -9.60 3.43 8.62
C VAL A 252 -8.12 3.06 8.63
N ASP A 253 -7.57 2.67 9.78
CA ASP A 253 -6.17 2.21 9.89
C ASP A 253 -5.89 0.99 9.00
N ALA A 254 -6.86 0.07 8.88
CA ALA A 254 -6.75 -1.07 7.97
C ALA A 254 -6.75 -0.68 6.49
N VAL A 255 -7.56 0.31 6.11
CA VAL A 255 -7.55 0.85 4.75
C VAL A 255 -6.22 1.56 4.46
N VAL A 256 -5.74 2.40 5.37
CA VAL A 256 -4.48 3.15 5.23
C VAL A 256 -3.27 2.23 5.19
N SER A 257 -3.19 1.24 6.07
CA SER A 257 -2.12 0.22 6.05
C SER A 257 -2.11 -0.56 4.73
N ARG A 258 -3.29 -0.94 4.20
CA ARG A 258 -3.38 -1.65 2.92
C ARG A 258 -2.89 -0.82 1.74
N ILE A 259 -3.23 0.46 1.66
CA ILE A 259 -2.69 1.31 0.60
C ILE A 259 -1.22 1.66 0.83
N GLY A 260 -0.79 1.81 2.08
CA GLY A 260 0.59 2.05 2.46
C GLY A 260 1.50 0.89 2.03
N THR A 261 1.11 -0.34 2.33
CA THR A 261 1.84 -1.56 1.91
C THR A 261 1.91 -1.72 0.40
N LEU A 262 0.82 -1.44 -0.32
CA LEU A 262 0.83 -1.46 -1.80
C LEU A 262 1.75 -0.40 -2.40
N ARG A 263 1.93 0.74 -1.73
CA ARG A 263 2.80 1.83 -2.22
C ARG A 263 4.27 1.64 -1.85
N THR A 264 4.56 0.91 -0.77
CA THR A 264 5.94 0.53 -0.42
C THR A 264 6.39 -0.72 -1.17
N SER A 265 5.46 -1.51 -1.71
CA SER A 265 5.75 -2.66 -2.58
C SER A 265 6.44 -2.22 -3.88
N PRO A 266 7.70 -2.63 -4.12
CA PRO A 266 8.43 -2.21 -5.31
C PRO A 266 7.87 -2.84 -6.60
N GLU A 267 7.18 -3.97 -6.50
CA GLU A 267 6.55 -4.62 -7.66
C GLU A 267 5.27 -3.91 -8.08
N ASP A 268 4.44 -3.53 -7.12
CA ASP A 268 3.17 -2.85 -7.40
C ASP A 268 3.39 -1.41 -7.88
N ASP A 269 4.37 -0.69 -7.31
CA ASP A 269 4.69 0.64 -7.80
C ASP A 269 5.27 0.62 -9.23
N ARG A 270 6.09 -0.39 -9.57
CA ARG A 270 6.57 -0.61 -10.94
C ARG A 270 5.43 -0.87 -11.91
N TRP A 271 4.51 -1.76 -11.54
CA TRP A 271 3.32 -2.03 -12.34
C TRP A 271 2.47 -0.77 -12.55
N MET A 272 2.21 -0.01 -11.48
CA MET A 272 1.42 1.23 -11.58
C MET A 272 2.08 2.29 -12.45
N ARG A 273 3.42 2.45 -12.38
CA ARG A 273 4.15 3.36 -13.27
C ARG A 273 4.10 2.91 -14.73
N SER A 274 4.34 1.64 -14.98
CA SER A 274 4.32 1.06 -16.33
C SER A 274 2.93 1.12 -16.95
N ALA A 275 1.90 0.71 -16.20
CA ALA A 275 0.52 0.77 -16.61
C ALA A 275 0.05 2.21 -16.87
N GLY A 276 0.46 3.17 -16.03
CA GLY A 276 0.15 4.59 -16.25
C GLY A 276 0.76 5.15 -17.54
N ARG A 277 2.05 4.89 -17.79
CA ARG A 277 2.76 5.38 -18.99
C ARG A 277 2.25 4.72 -20.28
N CYS A 278 2.20 3.39 -20.31
CA CYS A 278 1.72 2.69 -21.50
C CYS A 278 0.22 2.83 -21.71
N GLY A 279 -0.55 3.00 -20.62
CA GLY A 279 -1.96 3.38 -20.68
C GLY A 279 -2.13 4.73 -21.38
N ALA A 280 -1.37 5.75 -20.97
CA ALA A 280 -1.38 7.05 -21.64
C ALA A 280 -0.99 6.95 -23.12
N TYR A 281 0.05 6.20 -23.47
CA TYR A 281 0.42 5.95 -24.88
C TYR A 281 -0.68 5.20 -25.64
N GLY A 282 -1.39 4.27 -24.99
CA GLY A 282 -2.56 3.61 -25.53
C GLY A 282 -3.68 4.59 -25.86
N VAL A 283 -4.00 5.51 -24.95
CA VAL A 283 -4.99 6.58 -25.19
C VAL A 283 -4.56 7.50 -26.33
N PHE A 284 -3.33 8.02 -26.30
CA PHE A 284 -2.84 8.92 -27.33
C PHE A 284 -2.81 8.26 -28.70
N GLY A 285 -2.33 7.03 -28.78
CA GLY A 285 -2.35 6.26 -30.00
C GLY A 285 -3.77 6.05 -30.52
N MET A 286 -4.69 5.65 -29.65
CA MET A 286 -6.11 5.47 -30.00
C MET A 286 -6.72 6.76 -30.54
N LEU A 287 -6.44 7.91 -29.94
CA LEU A 287 -6.92 9.21 -30.41
C LEU A 287 -6.31 9.59 -31.77
N LEU A 288 -5.00 9.40 -31.95
CA LEU A 288 -4.29 9.70 -33.20
C LEU A 288 -4.76 8.82 -34.37
N THR A 289 -5.16 7.59 -34.08
CA THR A 289 -5.59 6.62 -35.08
C THR A 289 -7.12 6.50 -35.15
N TRP A 290 -7.86 7.29 -34.38
CA TRP A 290 -9.33 7.25 -34.26
C TRP A 290 -10.03 7.28 -35.63
N ASN A 291 -9.53 8.11 -36.54
CA ASN A 291 -10.12 8.29 -37.86
C ASN A 291 -9.67 7.24 -38.90
N SER A 292 -8.71 6.39 -38.56
CA SER A 292 -8.09 5.44 -39.51
C SER A 292 -8.88 4.15 -39.68
N GLY A 293 -9.67 3.74 -38.68
CA GLY A 293 -10.41 2.46 -38.66
C GLY A 293 -9.55 1.20 -38.84
N GLY A 294 -8.22 1.34 -38.89
CA GLY A 294 -7.25 0.31 -39.27
C GLY A 294 -6.75 -0.54 -38.10
N ALA A 295 -5.84 -1.47 -38.39
CA ALA A 295 -5.34 -2.43 -37.40
C ALA A 295 -4.65 -1.78 -36.18
N LEU A 296 -3.95 -0.64 -36.38
CA LEU A 296 -3.29 0.09 -35.29
C LEU A 296 -4.28 0.75 -34.33
N PHE A 297 -5.32 1.41 -34.85
CA PHE A 297 -6.44 1.91 -34.06
C PHE A 297 -7.09 0.80 -33.25
N ARG A 298 -7.34 -0.34 -33.90
CA ARG A 298 -7.96 -1.50 -33.26
C ARG A 298 -7.09 -2.13 -32.17
N ALA A 299 -5.77 -2.04 -32.28
CA ALA A 299 -4.86 -2.52 -31.24
C ALA A 299 -4.79 -1.56 -30.03
N GLN A 300 -4.91 -0.26 -30.26
CA GLN A 300 -4.83 0.77 -29.20
C GLN A 300 -6.17 1.02 -28.50
N MET A 301 -7.30 0.62 -29.10
CA MET A 301 -8.64 0.68 -28.51
C MET A 301 -8.71 0.00 -27.13
N GLY A 302 -9.33 0.70 -26.16
CA GLY A 302 -9.53 0.21 -24.80
C GLY A 302 -8.25 0.02 -24.00
N LEU A 303 -7.19 0.80 -24.25
CA LEU A 303 -5.88 0.70 -23.57
C LEU A 303 -5.14 -0.64 -23.79
N GLY A 304 -5.71 -1.60 -24.54
CA GLY A 304 -5.32 -3.01 -24.47
C GLY A 304 -3.87 -3.28 -24.87
N LEU A 305 -3.38 -2.67 -25.95
CA LEU A 305 -1.97 -2.78 -26.35
C LEU A 305 -1.04 -2.07 -25.36
N GLY A 306 -1.47 -0.96 -24.77
CA GLY A 306 -0.73 -0.28 -23.70
C GLY A 306 -0.58 -1.15 -22.45
N VAL A 307 -1.67 -1.76 -21.98
CA VAL A 307 -1.69 -2.63 -20.79
C VAL A 307 -0.91 -3.92 -21.02
N THR A 308 -0.99 -4.53 -22.20
CA THR A 308 -0.22 -5.75 -22.52
C THR A 308 1.28 -5.46 -22.65
N ILE A 309 1.66 -4.35 -23.29
CA ILE A 309 3.07 -3.93 -23.35
C ILE A 309 3.58 -3.56 -21.96
N ALA A 310 2.80 -2.84 -21.15
CA ALA A 310 3.17 -2.57 -19.74
C ALA A 310 3.32 -3.86 -18.95
N GLY A 311 2.44 -4.84 -19.15
CA GLY A 311 2.48 -6.12 -18.45
C GLY A 311 3.75 -6.89 -18.80
N LEU A 312 4.09 -6.92 -20.09
CA LEU A 312 5.32 -7.54 -20.57
C LEU A 312 6.55 -6.79 -20.05
N ALA A 313 6.59 -5.47 -20.16
CA ALA A 313 7.71 -4.63 -19.73
C ALA A 313 7.97 -4.74 -18.22
N SER A 314 6.89 -4.70 -17.42
CA SER A 314 6.96 -4.86 -15.96
C SER A 314 7.39 -6.28 -15.56
N ALA A 315 6.86 -7.32 -16.22
CA ALA A 315 7.23 -8.72 -15.93
C ALA A 315 8.69 -9.04 -16.31
N THR A 316 9.20 -8.40 -17.37
CA THR A 316 10.57 -8.59 -17.86
C THR A 316 11.57 -7.60 -17.28
N ARG A 317 11.13 -6.70 -16.38
CA ARG A 317 11.93 -5.60 -15.80
C ARG A 317 12.61 -4.71 -16.84
N LEU A 318 12.05 -4.64 -18.05
CA LEU A 318 12.59 -3.80 -19.12
C LEU A 318 12.47 -2.31 -18.77
N ASP A 319 11.54 -1.95 -17.88
CA ASP A 319 11.41 -0.60 -17.32
C ASP A 319 12.65 -0.14 -16.55
N GLU A 320 13.38 -1.04 -15.90
CA GLU A 320 14.66 -0.73 -15.23
C GLU A 320 15.80 -0.55 -16.26
N VAL A 321 15.80 -1.34 -17.34
CA VAL A 321 16.82 -1.24 -18.40
C VAL A 321 16.72 0.07 -19.16
N PHE A 322 15.49 0.52 -19.47
CA PHE A 322 15.26 1.80 -20.15
C PHE A 322 15.36 3.03 -19.25
N ALA A 323 15.38 2.88 -17.91
CA ALA A 323 15.62 3.99 -17.00
C ALA A 323 17.10 4.40 -16.92
N HIS A 324 18.01 3.53 -17.39
CA HIS A 324 19.46 3.74 -17.41
C HIS A 324 20.04 4.03 -18.81
N LEU A 325 19.18 4.18 -19.82
CA LEU A 325 19.51 4.62 -21.18
C LEU A 325 19.04 6.07 -21.38
#